data_AF-A0A851RXN6-F1
#
_entry.id   AF-A0A851RXN6-F1
#
_cell.length_a   1.000
_cell.length_b   1.000
_cell.length_c   1.000
_cell.angle_alpha   90.00
_cell.angle_beta   90.00
_cell.angle_gamma   90.00
#
_symmetry.space_group_name_H-M   'P 1'
#
loop_
_entity.id
_entity.type
_entity.pdbx_description
1 polymer ?
#
loop_
_entity_poly.entity_id
_entity_poly.type
_entity_poly.pdbx_seq_one_letter_code
_entity_poly.pdbx_strand_id
1 'polypeptide(L)'
;IQGNITPHAIVILPKTDGMEMLVCYEDEGVYVNTYGRITKDVVLQWGEMPTSVAYIHSNQIMGWGEKAIEIRSVETGHLDGVFMHKRAQRLKFLCERNDK
;
A
#
# COMPACT_ATOMS: atom_id res chain seq x y z
N ILE A 1 11.24 24.15 -1.46
CA ILE A 1 9.79 24.36 -1.25
C ILE A 1 9.25 23.02 -0.80
N GLN A 2 8.80 22.87 0.45
CA GLN A 2 8.06 21.67 0.84
C GLN A 2 6.72 21.74 0.12
N GLY A 3 6.56 20.89 -0.90
CA GLY A 3 5.31 20.75 -1.63
C GLY A 3 4.21 20.23 -0.72
N ASN A 4 2.96 20.39 -1.14
CA ASN A 4 1.84 19.78 -0.44
C ASN A 4 1.95 18.25 -0.54
N ILE A 5 1.79 17.53 0.57
CA ILE A 5 1.74 16.06 0.57
C ILE A 5 0.28 15.65 0.36
N THR A 6 0.02 14.75 -0.59
CA THR A 6 -1.31 14.23 -0.89
C THR A 6 -1.47 12.81 -0.35
N PRO A 7 -2.01 12.63 0.87
CA PRO A 7 -2.33 11.31 1.40
C PRO A 7 -3.55 10.72 0.67
N HIS A 8 -3.56 9.40 0.48
CA HIS A 8 -4.65 8.72 -0.24
C HIS A 8 -5.10 7.38 0.34
N ALA A 9 -4.32 6.73 1.21
CA ALA A 9 -4.74 5.48 1.85
C ALA A 9 -4.15 5.30 3.26
N ILE A 10 -4.91 4.65 4.13
CA ILE A 10 -4.47 4.14 5.44
C ILE A 10 -4.87 2.67 5.50
N VAL A 11 -3.91 1.78 5.77
CA VAL A 11 -4.13 0.34 5.86
C VAL A 11 -3.71 -0.13 7.25
N ILE A 12 -4.66 -0.62 8.04
CA ILE A 12 -4.39 -1.18 9.37
C ILE A 12 -3.67 -2.51 9.20
N LEU A 13 -2.52 -2.68 9.87
CA LEU A 13 -1.74 -3.92 9.78
C LEU A 13 -2.36 -4.99 10.69
N PRO A 14 -2.55 -6.22 10.19
CA PRO A 14 -3.09 -7.30 11.00
C PRO A 14 -2.09 -7.73 12.08
N LYS A 15 -2.58 -8.42 13.12
CA LYS A 15 -1.77 -8.92 14.24
C LYS A 15 -1.06 -7.82 15.06
N THR A 16 -1.54 -6.58 14.98
CA THR A 16 -1.01 -5.45 15.75
C THR A 16 -2.04 -4.85 16.71
N ASP A 17 -3.18 -5.53 16.92
CA ASP A 17 -4.33 -5.01 17.68
C ASP A 17 -4.82 -3.62 17.20
N GLY A 18 -4.60 -3.33 15.91
CA GLY A 18 -4.92 -2.04 15.31
C GLY A 18 -3.96 -0.91 15.67
N MET A 19 -2.80 -1.23 16.27
CA MET A 19 -1.83 -0.24 16.73
C MET A 19 -0.84 0.20 15.66
N GLU A 20 -0.68 -0.57 14.58
CA GLU A 20 0.18 -0.21 13.46
C GLU A 20 -0.61 -0.10 12.16
N MET A 21 -0.19 0.85 11.33
CA MET A 21 -0.82 1.17 10.06
C MET A 21 0.23 1.56 9.02
N LEU A 22 -0.04 1.22 7.76
CA LEU A 22 0.64 1.79 6.60
C LEU A 22 -0.13 3.04 6.17
N VAL A 23 0.56 4.18 6.09
CA VAL A 23 0.02 5.44 5.56
C VAL A 23 0.65 5.70 4.20
N CYS A 24 -0.19 5.92 3.19
CA CYS A 24 0.23 6.11 1.80
C CYS A 24 -0.03 7.56 1.35
N TYR A 25 0.98 8.16 0.74
CA TYR A 25 0.93 9.51 0.17
C TYR A 25 1.75 9.51 -1.12
N GLU A 26 1.31 10.25 -2.13
CA GLU A 26 1.96 10.23 -3.45
C GLU A 26 2.23 8.78 -3.92
N ASP A 27 3.46 8.44 -4.31
CA ASP A 27 3.91 7.09 -4.63
C ASP A 27 4.67 6.40 -3.48
N GLU A 28 4.51 6.87 -2.25
CA GLU A 28 5.20 6.38 -1.05
C GLU A 28 4.27 5.87 0.07
N GLY A 29 4.72 4.86 0.81
CA GLY A 29 4.03 4.30 1.97
C GLY A 29 4.94 4.09 3.16
N VAL A 30 4.54 4.58 4.33
CA VAL A 30 5.31 4.49 5.58
C VAL A 30 4.53 3.76 6.67
N TYR A 31 5.23 2.94 7.44
CA TYR A 31 4.65 2.22 8.58
C TYR A 31 4.72 3.08 9.83
N VAL A 32 3.57 3.35 10.44
CA VAL A 32 3.45 4.17 11.64
C VAL A 32 2.56 3.49 12.67
N ASN A 33 2.74 3.84 13.94
CA ASN A 33 1.77 3.49 14.97
C ASN A 33 0.69 4.57 15.14
N THR A 34 -0.27 4.30 16.02
CA THR A 34 -1.36 5.23 16.38
C THR A 34 -0.90 6.54 17.03
N TYR A 35 0.38 6.64 17.45
CA TYR A 35 0.99 7.88 17.92
C TYR A 35 1.72 8.65 16.81
N GLY A 36 1.64 8.20 15.55
CA GLY A 36 2.31 8.80 14.40
C GLY A 36 3.82 8.55 14.36
N ARG A 37 4.35 7.60 15.14
CA ARG A 37 5.78 7.24 15.09
C ARG A 37 6.02 6.17 14.06
N ILE A 38 7.10 6.32 13.28
CA ILE A 38 7.57 5.30 12.34
C ILE A 38 7.89 4.00 13.10
N THR A 39 7.35 2.87 12.65
CA THR A 39 7.52 1.55 13.28
C THR A 39 8.45 0.63 12.49
N LYS A 40 8.68 0.91 11.21
CA LYS A 40 9.63 0.17 10.36
C LYS A 40 10.52 1.14 9.60
N ASP A 41 11.80 0.79 9.48
CA ASP A 41 12.79 1.52 8.68
C ASP A 41 12.73 1.09 7.19
N VAL A 42 11.52 1.01 6.65
CA VAL A 42 11.22 0.61 5.28
C VAL A 42 10.15 1.55 4.73
N VAL A 43 10.39 2.05 3.53
CA VAL A 43 9.42 2.84 2.76
C VAL A 43 8.97 2.00 1.56
N LEU A 44 7.66 1.88 1.37
CA LEU A 44 7.11 1.35 0.12
C LEU A 44 7.18 2.44 -0.94
N GLN A 45 7.74 2.14 -2.11
CA GLN A 45 7.81 3.06 -3.24
C GLN A 45 7.15 2.46 -4.47
N TRP A 46 5.89 2.82 -4.76
CA TRP A 46 5.22 2.38 -6.00
C TRP A 46 5.84 3.05 -7.23
N GLY A 47 5.73 2.43 -8.40
CA GLY A 47 6.17 3.05 -9.66
C GLY A 47 5.26 4.20 -10.12
N GLU A 48 4.05 4.29 -9.58
CA GLU A 48 3.10 5.38 -9.76
C GLU A 48 2.17 5.49 -8.54
N MET A 49 1.55 6.65 -8.33
CA MET A 49 0.59 6.84 -7.23
C MET A 49 -0.58 5.85 -7.37
N PRO A 50 -0.75 4.90 -6.43
CA PRO A 50 -1.83 3.94 -6.52
C PRO A 50 -3.17 4.61 -6.21
N THR A 51 -4.23 4.18 -6.90
CA THR A 51 -5.60 4.66 -6.66
C THR A 51 -6.33 3.89 -5.57
N SER A 52 -5.77 2.75 -5.16
CA SER A 52 -6.23 1.93 -4.03
C SER A 52 -5.04 1.12 -3.52
N VAL A 53 -5.01 0.88 -2.21
CA VAL A 53 -3.98 0.08 -1.55
C VAL A 53 -4.67 -0.89 -0.60
N ALA A 54 -4.22 -2.15 -0.56
CA ALA A 54 -4.75 -3.15 0.36
C ALA A 54 -3.66 -4.07 0.87
N TYR A 55 -3.76 -4.46 2.14
CA TYR A 55 -3.02 -5.58 2.69
C TYR A 55 -3.72 -6.87 2.30
N ILE A 56 -2.95 -7.89 1.89
CA ILE A 56 -3.47 -9.23 1.58
C ILE A 56 -2.85 -10.29 2.50
N HIS A 57 -3.54 -11.41 2.67
CA HIS A 57 -3.23 -12.46 3.66
C HIS A 57 -1.76 -12.95 3.67
N SER A 58 -1.05 -12.85 2.56
CA SER A 58 0.34 -13.31 2.40
C SER A 58 1.43 -12.32 2.87
N ASN A 59 1.14 -11.42 3.81
CA ASN A 59 2.08 -10.38 4.28
C ASN A 59 2.61 -9.48 3.14
N GLN A 60 1.69 -9.13 2.24
CA GLN A 60 1.96 -8.33 1.06
C GLN A 60 0.99 -7.16 1.01
N ILE A 61 1.47 -6.06 0.44
CA ILE A 61 0.66 -4.90 0.08
C ILE A 61 0.46 -4.91 -1.43
N MET A 62 -0.79 -4.79 -1.86
CA MET A 62 -1.14 -4.57 -3.25
C MET A 62 -1.46 -3.08 -3.48
N GLY A 63 -0.90 -2.50 -4.53
CA GLY A 63 -1.19 -1.13 -4.98
C GLY A 63 -1.76 -1.14 -6.40
N TRP A 64 -2.96 -0.59 -6.59
CA TRP A 64 -3.64 -0.52 -7.88
C TRP A 64 -3.34 0.80 -8.58
N GLY A 65 -2.37 0.79 -9.49
CA GLY A 65 -2.05 1.90 -10.38
C GLY A 65 -2.93 1.94 -11.63
N GLU A 66 -2.66 2.92 -12.50
CA GLU A 66 -3.32 3.07 -13.79
C GLU A 66 -2.80 2.06 -14.83
N LYS A 67 -1.53 1.69 -14.73
CA LYS A 67 -0.83 0.81 -15.70
C LYS A 67 -0.62 -0.59 -15.16
N ALA A 68 -0.54 -0.75 -13.84
CA ALA A 68 -0.28 -2.05 -13.23
C ALA A 68 -0.83 -2.14 -11.81
N ILE A 69 -0.98 -3.38 -11.36
CA ILE A 69 -1.12 -3.69 -9.94
C ILE A 69 0.23 -4.20 -9.44
N GLU A 70 0.83 -3.50 -8.49
CA GLU A 70 2.08 -3.91 -7.84
C GLU A 70 1.78 -4.68 -6.57
N ILE A 71 2.62 -5.67 -6.27
CA ILE A 71 2.60 -6.45 -5.03
C ILE A 71 3.95 -6.28 -4.37
N ARG A 72 3.96 -5.80 -3.13
CA ARG A 72 5.18 -5.53 -2.37
C ARG A 72 5.19 -6.23 -1.04
N SER A 73 6.37 -6.70 -0.63
CA SER A 73 6.60 -7.29 0.69
C SER A 73 6.39 -6.24 1.78
N VAL A 74 5.59 -6.58 2.80
CA VAL A 74 5.40 -5.73 3.99
C VAL A 74 6.66 -5.62 4.84
N GLU A 75 7.58 -6.58 4.69
CA GLU A 75 8.77 -6.65 5.53
C GLU A 75 9.95 -5.91 4.92
N THR A 76 10.13 -5.99 3.61
CA THR A 76 11.31 -5.45 2.92
C THR A 76 10.98 -4.33 1.94
N GLY A 77 9.71 -4.13 1.60
CA GLY A 77 9.27 -3.20 0.56
C GLY A 77 9.63 -3.61 -0.87
N HIS A 78 10.27 -4.78 -1.04
CA HIS A 78 10.63 -5.33 -2.34
C HIS A 78 9.39 -5.56 -3.20
N LEU A 79 9.57 -5.39 -4.52
CA LEU A 79 8.56 -5.71 -5.51
C LEU A 79 8.51 -7.23 -5.72
N ASP A 80 7.48 -7.85 -5.17
CA ASP A 80 7.27 -9.30 -5.24
C ASP A 80 6.57 -9.71 -6.55
N GLY A 81 5.80 -8.81 -7.16
CA GLY A 81 5.09 -9.09 -8.40
C GLY A 81 4.40 -7.88 -9.02
N VAL A 82 4.07 -7.99 -10.31
CA VAL A 82 3.37 -6.96 -11.07
C VAL A 82 2.37 -7.61 -12.03
N PHE A 83 1.12 -7.13 -12.00
CA PHE A 83 0.13 -7.42 -13.03
C PHE A 83 -0.04 -6.22 -13.95
N MET A 84 0.57 -6.27 -15.12
CA MET A 84 0.49 -5.21 -16.12
C MET A 84 -0.88 -5.19 -16.82
N HIS A 85 -1.41 -3.99 -17.05
CA HIS A 85 -2.62 -3.80 -17.84
C HIS A 85 -2.28 -3.66 -19.33
N LYS A 86 -3.10 -4.24 -20.22
CA LYS A 86 -2.93 -4.06 -21.68
C LYS A 86 -3.18 -2.62 -22.13
N ARG A 87 -3.94 -1.86 -21.34
CA ARG A 87 -4.28 -0.45 -21.52
C ARG A 87 -4.39 0.19 -20.13
N ALA A 88 -4.24 1.51 -20.06
CA ALA A 88 -4.53 2.24 -18.83
C ALA A 88 -5.96 1.94 -18.34
N GLN A 89 -6.11 1.55 -17.08
CA GLN A 89 -7.39 1.24 -16.44
C GLN A 89 -7.37 1.77 -15.00
N ARG A 90 -8.48 2.34 -14.54
CA ARG A 90 -8.63 2.77 -13.14
C ARG A 90 -9.32 1.67 -12.33
N LEU A 91 -8.61 0.57 -12.11
CA LEU A 91 -9.09 -0.48 -11.22
C LEU A 91 -9.07 0.01 -9.78
N LYS A 92 -10.07 -0.40 -8.99
CA LYS A 92 -10.12 -0.12 -7.56
C LYS A 92 -10.28 -1.43 -6.80
N PHE A 93 -9.60 -1.50 -5.67
CA PHE A 93 -9.89 -2.54 -4.71
C PHE A 93 -11.25 -2.25 -4.06
N LEU A 94 -12.11 -3.26 -3.97
CA LEU A 94 -13.43 -3.14 -3.33
C LEU A 94 -13.39 -3.71 -1.92
N CYS A 95 -13.11 -5.00 -1.81
CA CYS A 95 -12.93 -5.70 -0.55
C CYS A 95 -12.25 -7.05 -0.80
N GLU A 96 -11.67 -7.60 0.25
CA GLU A 96 -11.42 -9.03 0.34
C GLU A 96 -12.71 -9.69 0.83
N ARG A 97 -13.20 -10.70 0.11
CA ARG A 97 -14.33 -11.52 0.55
C ARG A 97 -13.81 -12.90 0.87
N ASN A 98 -13.78 -13.23 2.16
CA ASN A 98 -13.37 -14.56 2.62
C ASN A 98 -14.61 -15.47 2.65
N ASP A 99 -14.89 -16.13 1.53
CA ASP A 99 -16.02 -17.08 1.38
C ASP A 99 -15.75 -18.46 2.01
N LYS A 100 -14.83 -18.55 2.98
CA LYS A 100 -14.48 -19.78 3.70
C LYS A 100 -14.99 -19.75 5.14
#